data_AF-A0A6C0EKV6-F1
#
_entry.id   AF-A0A6C0EKV6-F1
#
_cell.length_a   1.000
_cell.length_b   1.000
_cell.length_c   1.000
_cell.angle_alpha   90.00
_cell.angle_beta   90.00
_cell.angle_gamma   90.00
#
_symmetry.space_group_name_H-M   'P 1'
#
loop_
_entity.id
_entity.type
_entity.pdbx_description
1 polymer ?
#
loop_
_entity_poly.entity_id
_entity_poly.type
_entity_poly.pdbx_seq_one_letter_code
_entity_poly.pdbx_strand_id
1 'polypeptide(L)'
;MKPSSFCTMCTSNCAFELVGLLLSLSIYHSNENIYIISDSETKKIIENITPQPRLNIHWIVELDKYHGLNRFQMDKMNIWSEFQMSKSRIISKALESENDTLFLDSDIIILGIIDDVISEKSLGVSRQYITQEHIDNTGYYNGGMIWTNNKQVPLDWVEFTKTSRYYDQASIEDLVKKYDYFEFPENYNFQCWRMIIADEPKEKIASYITSKPNDTLYYKDKPIKFVHTHFHDKRFEYFNNTIIQHMINAKMYKSLAIVFRVIHNKWILKIPKQPLQGLGYHKNDSYRELALLMKINNNDVDMIYNTNSVHCWLEPNILTYDRPTLQWLNNEINNASTLLIGNGDINKEGKEIANHFSNTNVKPWIFWPRKPMVLEKILKEKGITTYDDRTIESIFIGNIENDVQNKYRDNSSWENVLGEYHCTKGSKHKFSHSEYLMKLRESKYGLCLRGYGSKCHREVELMAFGTIPIVTNEVSVDSYMEPLKENVHYLIANSPDELKEKINNNSKEHWETMSRECYEWYQRNVDSKQAWNTMISRILYDN
;
A
#
# COMPACT_ATOMS: atom_id res chain seq x y z
N MET A 1 -6.20 24.18 -14.14
CA MET A 1 -6.42 24.06 -12.67
C MET A 1 -6.87 22.66 -12.29
N LYS A 2 -6.85 22.31 -11.01
CA LYS A 2 -7.45 21.05 -10.52
C LYS A 2 -8.98 21.16 -10.53
N PRO A 3 -9.71 20.05 -10.75
CA PRO A 3 -11.15 20.03 -10.51
C PRO A 3 -11.45 20.20 -9.00
N SER A 4 -12.59 20.81 -8.67
CA SER A 4 -13.01 21.00 -7.27
C SER A 4 -13.46 19.69 -6.60
N SER A 5 -13.88 18.71 -7.40
CA SER A 5 -14.26 17.37 -6.93
C SER A 5 -14.16 16.33 -8.04
N PHE A 6 -14.25 15.06 -7.67
CA PHE A 6 -14.38 13.94 -8.60
C PHE A 6 -15.74 13.27 -8.44
N CYS A 7 -16.19 12.56 -9.46
CA CYS A 7 -17.33 11.66 -9.33
C CYS A 7 -17.18 10.40 -10.18
N THR A 8 -17.85 9.33 -9.77
CA THR A 8 -17.82 8.05 -10.47
C THR A 8 -19.10 7.25 -10.18
N MET A 9 -19.30 6.16 -10.92
CA MET A 9 -20.37 5.20 -10.68
C MET A 9 -19.83 3.78 -10.71
N CYS A 10 -20.37 2.89 -9.87
CA CYS A 10 -19.93 1.49 -9.87
C CYS A 10 -20.97 0.55 -9.22
N THR A 11 -21.15 -0.64 -9.80
CA THR A 11 -21.88 -1.75 -9.19
C THR A 11 -20.92 -2.83 -8.72
N SER A 12 -21.39 -3.75 -7.88
CA SER A 12 -20.54 -4.72 -7.19
C SER A 12 -19.72 -5.61 -8.14
N ASN A 13 -20.22 -5.82 -9.36
CA ASN A 13 -19.55 -6.58 -10.43
C ASN A 13 -18.20 -5.98 -10.84
N CYS A 14 -18.01 -4.66 -10.68
CA CYS A 14 -16.79 -3.92 -11.05
C CYS A 14 -16.15 -3.22 -9.83
N ALA A 15 -16.58 -3.53 -8.60
CA ALA A 15 -16.08 -2.85 -7.40
C ALA A 15 -14.56 -2.98 -7.23
N PHE A 16 -13.96 -4.06 -7.74
CA PHE A 16 -12.50 -4.24 -7.73
C PHE A 16 -11.75 -3.23 -8.61
N GLU A 17 -12.38 -2.72 -9.67
CA GLU A 17 -11.82 -1.65 -10.50
C GLU A 17 -11.93 -0.30 -9.78
N LEU A 18 -13.08 -0.06 -9.12
CA LEU A 18 -13.27 1.12 -8.28
C LEU A 18 -12.19 1.21 -7.18
N VAL A 19 -11.77 0.08 -6.59
CA VAL A 19 -10.61 0.06 -5.67
C VAL A 19 -9.36 0.66 -6.34
N GLY A 20 -9.09 0.30 -7.59
CA GLY A 20 -8.00 0.85 -8.38
C GLY A 20 -8.09 2.36 -8.52
N LEU A 21 -9.26 2.87 -8.93
CA LEU A 21 -9.51 4.31 -9.05
C LEU A 21 -9.31 5.02 -7.72
N LEU A 22 -9.95 4.57 -6.64
CA LEU A 22 -9.91 5.26 -5.34
C LEU A 22 -8.51 5.27 -4.72
N LEU A 23 -7.80 4.14 -4.76
CA LEU A 23 -6.45 4.05 -4.20
C LEU A 23 -5.46 4.88 -5.03
N SER A 24 -5.56 4.84 -6.36
CA SER A 24 -4.66 5.63 -7.22
C SER A 24 -4.97 7.12 -7.14
N LEU A 25 -6.24 7.52 -7.10
CA LEU A 25 -6.65 8.91 -6.87
C LEU A 25 -6.13 9.44 -5.54
N SER A 26 -6.21 8.62 -4.47
CA SER A 26 -5.68 8.99 -3.15
C SER A 26 -4.18 9.35 -3.14
N ILE A 27 -3.38 8.78 -4.06
CA ILE A 27 -1.95 9.08 -4.17
C ILE A 27 -1.71 10.50 -4.70
N TYR A 28 -2.51 10.94 -5.68
CA TYR A 28 -2.28 12.20 -6.40
C TYR A 28 -3.20 13.35 -5.98
N HIS A 29 -4.30 13.02 -5.29
CA HIS A 29 -5.40 13.90 -4.92
C HIS A 29 -5.91 13.55 -3.51
N SER A 30 -5.00 13.47 -2.54
CA SER A 30 -5.34 13.12 -1.17
C SER A 30 -6.30 14.15 -0.55
N ASN A 31 -7.30 13.66 0.18
CA ASN A 31 -8.35 14.41 0.87
C ASN A 31 -9.29 15.20 -0.05
N GLU A 32 -9.27 14.97 -1.36
CA GLU A 32 -10.24 15.56 -2.29
C GLU A 32 -11.62 14.89 -2.13
N ASN A 33 -12.68 15.61 -2.49
CA ASN A 33 -14.05 15.10 -2.50
C ASN A 33 -14.27 14.18 -3.70
N ILE A 34 -14.85 13.00 -3.46
CA ILE A 34 -15.36 12.13 -4.52
C ILE A 34 -16.80 11.69 -4.24
N TYR A 35 -17.68 11.90 -5.22
CA TYR A 35 -19.07 11.48 -5.17
C TYR A 35 -19.25 10.17 -5.93
N ILE A 36 -19.79 9.15 -5.27
CA ILE A 36 -19.93 7.81 -5.83
C ILE A 36 -21.40 7.42 -5.83
N ILE A 37 -21.98 7.21 -7.02
CA ILE A 37 -23.28 6.53 -7.14
C ILE A 37 -23.04 5.03 -7.26
N SER A 38 -23.61 4.24 -6.35
CA SER A 38 -23.34 2.80 -6.28
C SER A 38 -24.54 1.98 -5.85
N ASP A 39 -24.39 0.65 -5.87
CA ASP A 39 -25.23 -0.26 -5.10
C ASP A 39 -24.68 -0.41 -3.67
N SER A 40 -25.48 -1.02 -2.79
CA SER A 40 -25.17 -1.21 -1.38
C SER A 40 -23.95 -2.14 -1.17
N GLU A 41 -23.78 -3.13 -2.04
CA GLU A 41 -22.70 -4.11 -1.93
C GLU A 41 -21.34 -3.51 -2.34
N THR A 42 -21.29 -2.65 -3.37
CA THR A 42 -20.09 -1.87 -3.71
C THR A 42 -19.62 -1.05 -2.52
N LYS A 43 -20.52 -0.30 -1.88
CA LYS A 43 -20.18 0.52 -0.72
C LYS A 43 -19.55 -0.34 0.39
N LYS A 44 -20.18 -1.46 0.71
CA LYS A 44 -19.68 -2.42 1.70
C LYS A 44 -18.32 -3.01 1.29
N ILE A 45 -18.10 -3.34 0.03
CA ILE A 45 -16.79 -3.82 -0.45
C ILE A 45 -15.72 -2.76 -0.19
N ILE A 46 -15.96 -1.50 -0.58
CA ILE A 46 -14.99 -0.40 -0.41
C ILE A 46 -14.73 -0.10 1.08
N GLU A 47 -15.75 -0.13 1.93
CA GLU A 47 -15.59 0.07 3.39
C GLU A 47 -14.74 -1.03 4.06
N ASN A 48 -14.55 -2.18 3.40
CA ASN A 48 -13.80 -3.32 3.94
C ASN A 48 -12.43 -3.55 3.27
N ILE A 49 -12.02 -2.73 2.30
CA ILE A 49 -10.68 -2.86 1.69
C ILE A 49 -9.59 -2.33 2.63
N THR A 50 -8.34 -2.72 2.38
CA THR A 50 -7.18 -2.15 3.07
C THR A 50 -6.08 -1.76 2.06
N PRO A 51 -5.45 -0.58 2.19
CA PRO A 51 -5.81 0.48 3.10
C PRO A 51 -7.09 1.18 2.66
N GLN A 52 -7.71 1.94 3.56
CA GLN A 52 -8.81 2.82 3.16
C GLN A 52 -8.30 3.97 2.28
N PRO A 53 -9.03 4.36 1.22
CA PRO A 53 -8.67 5.53 0.41
C PRO A 53 -8.57 6.80 1.25
N ARG A 54 -7.57 7.65 0.97
CA ARG A 54 -7.43 8.99 1.58
C ARG A 54 -8.24 10.01 0.78
N LEU A 55 -9.57 9.84 0.76
CA LEU A 55 -10.52 10.68 0.03
C LEU A 55 -11.73 10.97 0.92
N ASN A 56 -12.39 12.09 0.68
CA ASN A 56 -13.69 12.38 1.30
C ASN A 56 -14.79 11.78 0.40
N ILE A 57 -15.18 10.54 0.71
CA ILE A 57 -16.13 9.79 -0.12
C ILE A 57 -17.59 10.11 0.27
N HIS A 58 -18.37 10.59 -0.70
CA HIS A 58 -19.79 10.86 -0.58
C HIS A 58 -20.60 9.78 -1.33
N TRP A 59 -21.35 8.96 -0.59
CA TRP A 59 -22.08 7.82 -1.15
C TRP A 59 -23.52 8.16 -1.53
N ILE A 60 -23.91 7.82 -2.77
CA ILE A 60 -25.28 7.88 -3.29
C ILE A 60 -25.69 6.44 -3.64
N VAL A 61 -26.40 5.76 -2.75
CA VAL A 61 -26.75 4.33 -2.92
C VAL A 61 -28.08 4.20 -3.65
N GLU A 62 -28.03 4.08 -4.97
CA GLU A 62 -29.21 4.11 -5.85
C GLU A 62 -29.15 3.08 -7.00
N LEU A 63 -28.06 2.30 -7.10
CA LEU A 63 -27.88 1.31 -8.15
C LEU A 63 -28.28 -0.12 -7.75
N ASP A 64 -28.89 -0.32 -6.58
CA ASP A 64 -29.32 -1.66 -6.11
C ASP A 64 -30.23 -2.39 -7.11
N LYS A 65 -31.04 -1.65 -7.90
CA LYS A 65 -31.87 -2.22 -8.97
C LYS A 65 -31.07 -2.85 -10.12
N TYR A 66 -29.78 -2.52 -10.26
CA TYR A 66 -28.87 -3.08 -11.26
C TYR A 66 -27.91 -4.12 -10.69
N HIS A 67 -28.03 -4.43 -9.39
CA HIS A 67 -27.11 -5.32 -8.70
C HIS A 67 -27.03 -6.70 -9.37
N GLY A 68 -25.81 -7.20 -9.58
CA GLY A 68 -25.55 -8.49 -10.21
C GLY A 68 -25.80 -8.53 -11.73
N LEU A 69 -26.35 -7.48 -12.35
CA LEU A 69 -26.57 -7.43 -13.79
C LEU A 69 -25.29 -7.02 -14.53
N ASN A 70 -25.03 -7.69 -15.66
CA ASN A 70 -24.02 -7.26 -16.62
C ASN A 70 -24.66 -6.48 -17.79
N ARG A 71 -23.81 -5.86 -18.62
CA ARG A 71 -24.26 -5.09 -19.79
C ARG A 71 -25.24 -5.85 -20.67
N PHE A 72 -24.94 -7.11 -21.01
CA PHE A 72 -25.78 -7.93 -21.89
C PHE A 72 -27.18 -8.16 -21.31
N GLN A 73 -27.29 -8.36 -20.00
CA GLN A 73 -28.58 -8.49 -19.32
C GLN A 73 -29.34 -7.16 -19.33
N MET A 74 -28.67 -6.05 -19.02
CA MET A 74 -29.27 -4.71 -19.02
C MET A 74 -29.75 -4.27 -20.41
N ASP A 75 -28.99 -4.59 -21.46
CA ASP A 75 -29.37 -4.34 -22.85
C ASP A 75 -30.65 -5.14 -23.21
N LYS A 76 -30.71 -6.42 -22.84
CA LYS A 76 -31.93 -7.25 -23.04
C LYS A 76 -33.15 -6.72 -22.29
N MET A 77 -32.93 -6.09 -21.14
CA MET A 77 -33.99 -5.49 -20.33
C MET A 77 -34.33 -4.06 -20.77
N ASN A 78 -33.62 -3.50 -21.76
CA ASN A 78 -33.74 -2.10 -22.20
C ASN A 78 -33.48 -1.06 -21.08
N ILE A 79 -32.66 -1.40 -20.10
CA ILE A 79 -32.32 -0.51 -18.96
C ILE A 79 -30.86 -0.02 -19.00
N TRP A 80 -30.08 -0.40 -20.00
CA TRP A 80 -28.67 0.01 -20.12
C TRP A 80 -28.51 1.53 -20.28
N SER A 81 -29.32 2.16 -21.13
CA SER A 81 -29.28 3.62 -21.32
C SER A 81 -29.64 4.36 -20.02
N GLU A 82 -30.65 3.88 -19.29
CA GLU A 82 -31.03 4.41 -17.99
C GLU A 82 -29.89 4.26 -16.96
N PHE A 83 -29.23 3.10 -16.93
CA PHE A 83 -28.06 2.86 -16.09
C PHE A 83 -26.92 3.84 -16.39
N GLN A 84 -26.58 4.03 -17.68
CA GLN A 84 -25.53 4.96 -18.10
C GLN A 84 -25.83 6.42 -17.71
N MET A 85 -27.09 6.82 -17.64
CA MET A 85 -27.47 8.16 -17.16
C MET A 85 -27.24 8.38 -15.66
N SER A 86 -26.84 7.35 -14.92
CA SER A 86 -26.31 7.51 -13.56
C SER A 86 -25.03 8.37 -13.55
N LYS A 87 -24.26 8.39 -14.65
CA LYS A 87 -23.10 9.29 -14.83
C LYS A 87 -23.52 10.76 -14.75
N SER A 88 -24.55 11.14 -15.51
CA SER A 88 -25.12 12.49 -15.46
C SER A 88 -25.71 12.81 -14.07
N ARG A 89 -26.39 11.84 -13.46
CA ARG A 89 -26.98 12.01 -12.13
C ARG A 89 -25.94 12.29 -11.06
N ILE A 90 -24.82 11.57 -11.04
CA ILE A 90 -23.78 11.79 -10.03
C ILE A 90 -23.04 13.12 -10.24
N ILE A 91 -22.85 13.55 -11.49
CA ILE A 91 -22.36 14.90 -11.80
C ILE A 91 -23.32 15.94 -11.22
N SER A 92 -24.62 15.80 -11.44
CA SER A 92 -25.64 16.72 -10.89
C SER A 92 -25.56 16.80 -9.36
N LYS A 93 -25.40 15.64 -8.70
CA LYS A 93 -25.27 15.54 -7.24
C LYS A 93 -24.03 16.22 -6.72
N ALA A 94 -22.87 16.04 -7.35
CA ALA A 94 -21.65 16.74 -6.97
C ALA A 94 -21.81 18.26 -7.10
N LEU A 95 -22.40 18.74 -8.22
CA LEU A 95 -22.63 20.18 -8.46
C LEU A 95 -23.69 20.81 -7.53
N GLU A 96 -24.39 20.05 -6.70
CA GLU A 96 -25.23 20.62 -5.64
C GLU A 96 -24.36 21.33 -4.58
N SER A 97 -23.15 20.82 -4.33
CA SER A 97 -22.23 21.32 -3.29
C SER A 97 -20.90 21.86 -3.83
N GLU A 98 -20.48 21.42 -5.00
CA GLU A 98 -19.17 21.73 -5.59
C GLU A 98 -19.29 22.74 -6.74
N ASN A 99 -18.23 23.52 -6.97
CA ASN A 99 -18.18 24.47 -8.09
C ASN A 99 -18.06 23.76 -9.45
N ASP A 100 -17.34 22.64 -9.47
CA ASP A 100 -17.13 21.82 -10.65
C ASP A 100 -16.81 20.38 -10.23
N THR A 101 -16.90 19.45 -11.18
CA THR A 101 -16.59 18.05 -10.95
C THR A 101 -16.02 17.40 -12.20
N LEU A 102 -15.10 16.44 -12.02
CA LEU A 102 -14.62 15.56 -13.07
C LEU A 102 -15.19 14.15 -12.87
N PHE A 103 -16.05 13.72 -13.78
CA PHE A 103 -16.50 12.34 -13.87
C PHE A 103 -15.40 11.44 -14.42
N LEU A 104 -15.21 10.28 -13.79
CA LEU A 104 -14.27 9.23 -14.18
C LEU A 104 -14.96 7.86 -14.10
N ASP A 105 -14.87 7.03 -15.15
CA ASP A 105 -15.28 5.63 -15.08
C ASP A 105 -14.43 4.86 -14.05
N SER A 106 -15.00 3.81 -13.45
CA SER A 106 -14.38 3.10 -12.32
C SER A 106 -13.15 2.28 -12.68
N ASP A 107 -12.93 1.99 -13.96
CA ASP A 107 -11.80 1.22 -14.53
C ASP A 107 -10.60 2.09 -14.94
N ILE A 108 -10.50 3.27 -14.33
CA ILE A 108 -9.40 4.20 -14.50
C ILE A 108 -8.35 4.03 -13.38
N ILE A 109 -7.06 4.03 -13.76
CA ILE A 109 -5.93 4.12 -12.82
C ILE A 109 -5.22 5.46 -12.99
N ILE A 110 -5.17 6.24 -11.91
CA ILE A 110 -4.47 7.53 -11.86
C ILE A 110 -2.96 7.34 -11.77
N LEU A 111 -2.22 8.05 -12.62
CA LEU A 111 -0.75 8.00 -12.72
C LEU A 111 -0.10 9.37 -12.51
N GLY A 112 -0.89 10.44 -12.38
CA GLY A 112 -0.41 11.79 -12.15
C GLY A 112 -1.50 12.73 -11.62
N ILE A 113 -1.06 13.91 -11.15
CA ILE A 113 -1.97 14.98 -10.74
C ILE A 113 -2.78 15.46 -11.95
N ILE A 114 -4.10 15.61 -11.77
CA ILE A 114 -5.04 16.14 -12.78
C ILE A 114 -5.22 17.63 -12.51
N ASP A 115 -4.64 18.47 -13.36
CA ASP A 115 -4.52 19.92 -13.11
C ASP A 115 -4.66 20.78 -14.37
N ASP A 116 -5.09 20.19 -15.49
CA ASP A 116 -5.23 20.86 -16.79
C ASP A 116 -6.69 21.24 -17.13
N VAL A 117 -7.56 21.43 -16.13
CA VAL A 117 -8.92 21.97 -16.35
C VAL A 117 -8.85 23.45 -16.75
N ILE A 118 -9.64 23.84 -17.76
CA ILE A 118 -9.83 25.25 -18.19
C ILE A 118 -11.18 25.73 -17.64
N SER A 119 -11.16 26.47 -16.53
CA SER A 119 -12.37 26.84 -15.78
C SER A 119 -13.22 27.92 -16.45
N GLU A 120 -12.67 28.64 -17.42
CA GLU A 120 -13.42 29.60 -18.23
C GLU A 120 -14.41 28.92 -19.19
N LYS A 121 -14.31 27.59 -19.37
CA LYS A 121 -15.22 26.78 -20.19
C LYS A 121 -16.31 26.13 -19.35
N SER A 122 -17.42 25.78 -19.99
CA SER A 122 -18.52 25.05 -19.34
C SER A 122 -18.35 23.52 -19.36
N LEU A 123 -17.53 23.01 -20.27
CA LEU A 123 -17.42 21.57 -20.56
C LEU A 123 -15.98 21.17 -20.90
N GLY A 124 -15.51 20.07 -20.32
CA GLY A 124 -14.24 19.42 -20.65
C GLY A 124 -14.49 18.00 -21.10
N VAL A 125 -14.00 17.65 -22.28
CA VAL A 125 -14.24 16.33 -22.91
C VAL A 125 -12.93 15.65 -23.31
N SER A 126 -12.93 14.33 -23.39
CA SER A 126 -11.79 13.55 -23.86
C SER A 126 -12.09 12.89 -25.21
N ARG A 127 -11.22 13.09 -26.19
CA ARG A 127 -11.29 12.38 -27.48
C ARG A 127 -10.99 10.88 -27.33
N GLN A 128 -11.57 10.08 -28.20
CA GLN A 128 -11.32 8.63 -28.23
C GLN A 128 -10.00 8.25 -28.94
N TYR A 129 -9.59 8.98 -29.98
CA TYR A 129 -8.46 8.63 -30.85
C TYR A 129 -8.59 7.22 -31.47
N ILE A 130 -9.73 6.96 -32.11
CA ILE A 130 -10.09 5.73 -32.82
C ILE A 130 -10.48 6.05 -34.26
N THR A 131 -10.63 5.04 -35.13
CA THR A 131 -10.97 5.25 -36.55
C THR A 131 -12.32 5.93 -36.73
N GLN A 132 -12.49 6.60 -37.88
CA GLN A 132 -13.75 7.25 -38.24
C GLN A 132 -14.93 6.26 -38.23
N GLU A 133 -14.74 5.02 -38.68
CA GLU A 133 -15.77 3.97 -38.65
C GLU A 133 -16.30 3.74 -37.22
N HIS A 134 -15.42 3.69 -36.23
CA HIS A 134 -15.83 3.51 -34.84
C HIS A 134 -16.39 4.80 -34.20
N ILE A 135 -15.93 5.97 -34.64
CA ILE A 135 -16.50 7.27 -34.24
C ILE A 135 -17.96 7.39 -34.73
N ASP A 136 -18.22 7.01 -35.98
CA ASP A 136 -19.56 7.05 -36.57
C ASP A 136 -20.53 6.16 -35.78
N ASN A 137 -20.02 5.06 -35.22
CA ASN A 137 -20.81 4.14 -34.41
C ASN A 137 -20.94 4.58 -32.94
N THR A 138 -19.88 5.07 -32.31
CA THR A 138 -19.80 5.19 -30.83
C THR A 138 -19.65 6.61 -30.31
N GLY A 139 -19.43 7.59 -31.17
CA GLY A 139 -19.15 8.98 -30.79
C GLY A 139 -17.69 9.38 -30.96
N TYR A 140 -17.43 10.68 -31.02
CA TYR A 140 -16.09 11.24 -31.11
C TYR A 140 -15.36 11.32 -29.75
N TYR A 141 -16.13 11.52 -28.68
CA TYR A 141 -15.63 11.66 -27.30
C TYR A 141 -15.89 10.39 -26.50
N ASN A 142 -15.07 10.15 -25.46
CA ASN A 142 -15.22 9.02 -24.54
C ASN A 142 -16.15 9.40 -23.38
N GLY A 143 -17.13 8.55 -23.07
CA GLY A 143 -18.11 8.79 -21.99
C GLY A 143 -17.61 8.49 -20.58
N GLY A 144 -16.38 8.01 -20.44
CA GLY A 144 -15.74 7.73 -19.16
C GLY A 144 -14.96 8.88 -18.56
N MET A 145 -14.91 10.04 -19.24
CA MET A 145 -14.27 11.24 -18.71
C MET A 145 -14.97 12.51 -19.19
N ILE A 146 -15.64 13.21 -18.27
CA ILE A 146 -16.31 14.49 -18.54
C ILE A 146 -16.11 15.42 -17.35
N TRP A 147 -15.66 16.64 -17.61
CA TRP A 147 -15.61 17.72 -16.62
C TRP A 147 -16.70 18.75 -16.91
N THR A 148 -17.32 19.31 -15.87
CA THR A 148 -18.19 20.48 -16.02
C THR A 148 -18.33 21.26 -14.71
N ASN A 149 -18.54 22.57 -14.84
CA ASN A 149 -18.96 23.48 -13.78
C ASN A 149 -20.42 23.95 -13.96
N ASN A 150 -21.13 23.42 -14.96
CA ASN A 150 -22.44 23.92 -15.39
C ASN A 150 -23.54 22.91 -15.06
N LYS A 151 -24.46 23.30 -14.18
CA LYS A 151 -25.56 22.45 -13.69
C LYS A 151 -26.55 22.01 -14.77
N GLN A 152 -26.56 22.68 -15.93
CA GLN A 152 -27.44 22.33 -17.05
C GLN A 152 -26.84 21.23 -17.95
N VAL A 153 -25.52 21.09 -18.01
CA VAL A 153 -24.83 20.06 -18.79
C VAL A 153 -25.35 18.64 -18.50
N PRO A 154 -25.44 18.17 -17.23
CA PRO A 154 -25.95 16.83 -16.97
C PRO A 154 -27.41 16.65 -17.40
N LEU A 155 -28.26 17.67 -17.22
CA LEU A 155 -29.67 17.61 -17.63
C LEU A 155 -29.82 17.46 -19.16
N ASP A 156 -29.04 18.24 -19.90
CA ASP A 156 -29.03 18.14 -21.36
C ASP A 156 -28.41 16.82 -21.84
N TRP A 157 -27.43 16.28 -21.12
CA TRP A 157 -26.83 14.99 -21.46
C TRP A 157 -27.90 13.89 -21.45
N VAL A 158 -28.76 13.88 -20.42
CA VAL A 158 -29.91 12.97 -20.34
C VAL A 158 -30.86 13.16 -21.51
N GLU A 159 -31.15 14.40 -21.90
CA GLU A 159 -32.03 14.69 -23.03
C GLU A 159 -31.44 14.20 -24.35
N PHE A 160 -30.18 14.52 -24.63
CA PHE A 160 -29.50 14.12 -25.87
C PHE A 160 -29.28 12.61 -25.96
N THR A 161 -29.09 11.91 -24.83
CA THR A 161 -28.99 10.45 -24.81
C THR A 161 -30.26 9.75 -25.30
N LYS A 162 -31.46 10.36 -25.19
CA LYS A 162 -32.72 9.75 -25.66
C LYS A 162 -32.75 9.45 -27.15
N THR A 163 -32.08 10.28 -27.95
CA THR A 163 -31.96 10.12 -29.41
C THR A 163 -30.56 9.73 -29.85
N SER A 164 -29.68 9.39 -28.89
CA SER A 164 -28.29 9.07 -29.17
C SER A 164 -28.17 7.74 -29.91
N ARG A 165 -27.30 7.72 -30.92
CA ARG A 165 -26.94 6.50 -31.65
C ARG A 165 -26.14 5.51 -30.81
N TYR A 166 -25.51 5.97 -29.73
CA TYR A 166 -24.73 5.14 -28.84
C TYR A 166 -24.77 5.68 -27.41
N TYR A 167 -25.92 5.44 -26.77
CA TYR A 167 -26.16 5.69 -25.34
C TYR A 167 -25.62 7.05 -24.85
N ASP A 168 -24.91 7.08 -23.73
CA ASP A 168 -24.30 8.27 -23.14
C ASP A 168 -23.22 8.88 -24.04
N GLN A 169 -22.38 8.04 -24.65
CA GLN A 169 -21.14 8.48 -25.26
C GLN A 169 -21.33 9.31 -26.54
N ALA A 170 -22.16 8.87 -27.48
CA ALA A 170 -22.35 9.63 -28.73
C ALA A 170 -23.05 10.98 -28.50
N SER A 171 -23.94 11.09 -27.50
CA SER A 171 -24.62 12.34 -27.17
C SER A 171 -23.70 13.45 -26.63
N ILE A 172 -22.44 13.14 -26.28
CA ILE A 172 -21.47 14.15 -25.86
C ILE A 172 -21.17 15.13 -27.02
N GLU A 173 -21.27 14.68 -28.27
CA GLU A 173 -21.12 15.55 -29.44
C GLU A 173 -22.17 16.67 -29.45
N ASP A 174 -23.38 16.40 -28.98
CA ASP A 174 -24.45 17.40 -28.91
C ASP A 174 -24.25 18.37 -27.74
N LEU A 175 -23.67 17.90 -26.62
CA LEU A 175 -23.18 18.79 -25.56
C LEU A 175 -22.12 19.75 -26.09
N VAL A 176 -21.15 19.24 -26.85
CA VAL A 176 -20.07 20.04 -27.42
C VAL A 176 -20.58 21.06 -28.46
N LYS A 177 -21.64 20.75 -29.19
CA LYS A 177 -22.31 21.73 -30.07
C LYS A 177 -23.01 22.85 -29.29
N LYS A 178 -23.52 22.55 -28.09
CA LYS A 178 -24.32 23.48 -27.27
C LYS A 178 -23.47 24.36 -26.36
N TYR A 179 -22.39 23.83 -25.80
CA TYR A 179 -21.59 24.48 -24.76
C TYR A 179 -20.22 24.90 -25.27
N ASP A 180 -19.66 25.95 -24.66
CA ASP A 180 -18.25 26.25 -24.83
C ASP A 180 -17.41 25.20 -24.09
N TYR A 181 -16.40 24.68 -24.77
CA TYR A 181 -15.68 23.51 -24.29
C TYR A 181 -14.18 23.62 -24.49
N PHE A 182 -13.47 22.71 -23.83
CA PHE A 182 -12.09 22.35 -24.15
C PHE A 182 -11.96 20.83 -24.25
N GLU A 183 -10.86 20.40 -24.85
CA GLU A 183 -10.52 18.99 -24.92
C GLU A 183 -9.29 18.72 -24.07
N PHE A 184 -9.35 17.65 -23.28
CA PHE A 184 -8.17 17.17 -22.58
C PHE A 184 -7.12 16.67 -23.59
N PRO A 185 -5.82 16.94 -23.34
CA PRO A 185 -4.74 16.44 -24.18
C PRO A 185 -4.70 14.91 -24.29
N GLU A 186 -4.06 14.38 -25.33
CA GLU A 186 -3.99 12.94 -25.59
C GLU A 186 -3.32 12.09 -24.49
N ASN A 187 -2.54 12.68 -23.60
CA ASN A 187 -1.94 12.00 -22.44
C ASN A 187 -2.91 11.85 -21.25
N TYR A 188 -4.13 12.37 -21.37
CA TYR A 188 -5.28 12.06 -20.52
C TYR A 188 -6.11 10.92 -21.12
N ASN A 189 -6.81 10.18 -20.24
CA ASN A 189 -7.72 9.12 -20.63
C ASN A 189 -7.10 8.17 -21.68
N PHE A 190 -5.90 7.68 -21.37
CA PHE A 190 -5.15 6.84 -22.29
C PHE A 190 -5.79 5.46 -22.31
N GLN A 191 -6.71 5.27 -23.24
CA GLN A 191 -7.59 4.10 -23.29
C GLN A 191 -7.03 2.94 -24.11
N CYS A 192 -7.34 1.72 -23.70
CA CYS A 192 -6.94 0.47 -24.36
C CYS A 192 -7.34 0.41 -25.84
N TRP A 193 -8.50 0.97 -26.20
CA TRP A 193 -9.02 0.97 -27.57
C TRP A 193 -8.13 1.67 -28.59
N ARG A 194 -7.28 2.61 -28.16
CA ARG A 194 -6.30 3.24 -29.06
C ARG A 194 -5.38 2.19 -29.69
N MET A 195 -5.03 1.12 -28.99
CA MET A 195 -4.18 0.04 -29.53
C MET A 195 -4.94 -1.05 -30.28
N ILE A 196 -6.25 -0.91 -30.51
CA ILE A 196 -7.04 -1.95 -31.19
C ILE A 196 -7.71 -1.38 -32.43
N ILE A 197 -8.27 -0.18 -32.32
CA ILE A 197 -9.16 0.41 -33.31
C ILE A 197 -8.79 1.85 -33.68
N ALA A 198 -7.54 2.25 -33.51
CA ALA A 198 -7.04 3.52 -34.04
C ALA A 198 -6.61 3.39 -35.50
N ASP A 199 -6.48 4.53 -36.18
CA ASP A 199 -5.96 4.59 -37.56
C ASP A 199 -4.49 4.15 -37.64
N GLU A 200 -3.76 4.23 -36.53
CA GLU A 200 -2.37 3.81 -36.44
C GLU A 200 -2.23 2.37 -35.92
N PRO A 201 -1.26 1.59 -36.45
CA PRO A 201 -0.96 0.27 -35.91
C PRO A 201 -0.61 0.32 -34.41
N LYS A 202 -1.03 -0.70 -33.67
CA LYS A 202 -0.82 -0.78 -32.22
C LYS A 202 0.65 -0.67 -31.81
N GLU A 203 1.57 -1.20 -32.62
CA GLU A 203 3.01 -1.12 -32.38
C GLU A 203 3.52 0.32 -32.48
N LYS A 204 2.95 1.12 -33.40
CA LYS A 204 3.28 2.54 -33.56
C LYS A 204 2.81 3.33 -32.34
N ILE A 205 1.60 3.07 -31.87
CA ILE A 205 1.05 3.72 -30.67
C ILE A 205 1.86 3.34 -29.44
N ALA A 206 2.22 2.06 -29.30
CA ALA A 206 3.11 1.60 -28.23
C ALA A 206 4.49 2.27 -28.29
N SER A 207 5.04 2.53 -29.48
CA SER A 207 6.33 3.21 -29.63
C SER A 207 6.35 4.67 -29.14
N TYR A 208 5.16 5.30 -29.02
CA TYR A 208 5.05 6.63 -28.42
C TYR A 208 5.03 6.61 -26.90
N ILE A 209 4.90 5.43 -26.29
CA ILE A 209 4.97 5.27 -24.85
C ILE A 209 6.43 5.15 -24.46
N THR A 210 6.88 6.07 -23.61
CA THR A 210 8.22 6.02 -23.03
C THR A 210 8.11 6.09 -21.50
N SER A 211 9.20 5.80 -20.81
CA SER A 211 9.23 5.75 -19.36
C SER A 211 10.63 6.04 -18.86
N LYS A 212 10.73 6.81 -17.77
CA LYS A 212 12.01 7.14 -17.14
C LYS A 212 12.08 6.53 -15.75
N PRO A 213 13.17 5.83 -15.36
CA PRO A 213 13.30 5.28 -14.02
C PRO A 213 13.13 6.33 -12.93
N ASN A 214 12.37 6.00 -11.89
CA ASN A 214 12.06 6.86 -10.74
C ASN A 214 11.31 8.16 -11.09
N ASP A 215 10.53 8.12 -12.17
CA ASP A 215 9.73 9.24 -12.64
C ASP A 215 8.33 8.75 -13.04
N THR A 216 8.00 8.66 -14.34
CA THR A 216 6.67 8.25 -14.81
C THR A 216 6.69 7.72 -16.26
N LEU A 217 5.50 7.40 -16.78
CA LEU A 217 5.23 7.08 -18.17
C LEU A 217 4.86 8.34 -18.95
N TYR A 218 5.24 8.35 -20.22
CA TYR A 218 5.01 9.45 -21.14
C TYR A 218 4.34 8.92 -22.40
N TYR A 219 3.49 9.74 -23.00
CA TYR A 219 2.95 9.55 -24.34
C TYR A 219 3.28 10.80 -25.16
N LYS A 220 4.08 10.65 -26.21
CA LYS A 220 4.63 11.76 -27.02
C LYS A 220 5.21 12.89 -26.15
N ASP A 221 6.13 12.51 -25.27
CA ASP A 221 6.85 13.39 -24.33
C ASP A 221 6.00 14.11 -23.27
N LYS A 222 4.70 13.81 -23.18
CA LYS A 222 3.84 14.31 -22.10
C LYS A 222 3.54 13.21 -21.09
N PRO A 223 3.62 13.50 -19.77
CA PRO A 223 3.30 12.50 -18.74
C PRO A 223 1.88 11.94 -18.90
N ILE A 224 1.74 10.61 -18.91
CA ILE A 224 0.42 9.98 -18.89
C ILE A 224 -0.23 10.26 -17.54
N LYS A 225 -1.41 10.86 -17.55
CA LYS A 225 -2.10 11.28 -16.32
C LYS A 225 -2.93 10.14 -15.74
N PHE A 226 -3.52 9.31 -16.60
CA PHE A 226 -4.19 8.07 -16.21
C PHE A 226 -4.46 7.16 -17.41
N VAL A 227 -4.64 5.88 -17.12
CA VAL A 227 -4.99 4.83 -18.09
C VAL A 227 -6.42 4.34 -17.84
N HIS A 228 -7.11 3.97 -18.92
CA HIS A 228 -8.51 3.52 -18.90
C HIS A 228 -8.58 2.13 -19.55
N THR A 229 -8.77 1.09 -18.74
CA THR A 229 -8.70 -0.30 -19.20
C THR A 229 -9.32 -1.28 -18.21
N HIS A 230 -9.85 -2.38 -18.74
CA HIS A 230 -10.23 -3.56 -17.96
C HIS A 230 -9.06 -4.54 -17.88
N PHE A 231 -8.46 -4.70 -16.70
CA PHE A 231 -7.29 -5.58 -16.51
C PHE A 231 -7.60 -7.08 -16.66
N HIS A 232 -8.86 -7.49 -16.50
CA HIS A 232 -9.28 -8.90 -16.67
C HIS A 232 -9.72 -9.23 -18.09
N ASP A 233 -9.84 -8.24 -18.98
CA ASP A 233 -10.26 -8.47 -20.35
C ASP A 233 -9.07 -8.85 -21.24
N LYS A 234 -9.09 -10.08 -21.74
CA LYS A 234 -8.03 -10.63 -22.61
C LYS A 234 -7.81 -9.82 -23.88
N ARG A 235 -8.82 -9.09 -24.37
CA ARG A 235 -8.68 -8.22 -25.54
C ARG A 235 -7.65 -7.12 -25.31
N PHE A 236 -7.47 -6.69 -24.06
CA PHE A 236 -6.58 -5.59 -23.69
C PHE A 236 -5.22 -6.06 -23.15
N GLU A 237 -4.93 -7.37 -23.19
CA GLU A 237 -3.68 -7.92 -22.64
C GLU A 237 -2.43 -7.24 -23.21
N TYR A 238 -2.37 -6.98 -24.53
CA TYR A 238 -1.24 -6.28 -25.15
C TYR A 238 -1.06 -4.85 -24.59
N PHE A 239 -2.15 -4.11 -24.44
CA PHE A 239 -2.13 -2.76 -23.86
C PHE A 239 -1.71 -2.81 -22.39
N ASN A 240 -2.36 -3.65 -21.59
CA ASN A 240 -2.10 -3.80 -20.17
C ASN A 240 -0.64 -4.20 -19.91
N ASN A 241 -0.12 -5.17 -20.65
CA ASN A 241 1.28 -5.59 -20.54
C ASN A 241 2.24 -4.46 -20.92
N THR A 242 1.97 -3.73 -22.01
CA THR A 242 2.79 -2.57 -22.41
C THR A 242 2.86 -1.53 -21.29
N ILE A 243 1.70 -1.12 -20.74
CA ILE A 243 1.64 -0.16 -19.63
C ILE A 243 2.39 -0.68 -18.40
N ILE A 244 2.14 -1.94 -17.99
CA ILE A 244 2.81 -2.55 -16.83
C ILE A 244 4.33 -2.58 -17.00
N GLN A 245 4.85 -2.94 -18.18
CA GLN A 245 6.30 -2.94 -18.43
C GLN A 245 6.90 -1.54 -18.30
N HIS A 246 6.23 -0.52 -18.83
CA HIS A 246 6.68 0.86 -18.67
C HIS A 246 6.59 1.36 -17.22
N MET A 247 5.57 0.94 -16.46
CA MET A 247 5.48 1.22 -15.01
C MET A 247 6.60 0.54 -14.22
N ILE A 248 6.98 -0.70 -14.58
CA ILE A 248 8.12 -1.42 -13.99
C ILE A 248 9.43 -0.68 -14.27
N ASN A 249 9.65 -0.25 -15.52
CA ASN A 249 10.83 0.51 -15.89
C ASN A 249 10.88 1.87 -15.18
N ALA A 250 9.74 2.55 -15.05
CA ALA A 250 9.61 3.81 -14.32
C ALA A 250 9.69 3.66 -12.80
N LYS A 251 9.72 2.42 -12.26
CA LYS A 251 9.76 2.10 -10.83
C LYS A 251 8.54 2.66 -10.06
N MET A 252 7.37 2.71 -10.70
CA MET A 252 6.12 3.23 -10.12
C MET A 252 5.46 2.23 -9.15
N TYR A 253 6.18 1.85 -8.08
CA TYR A 253 5.81 0.77 -7.17
C TYR A 253 4.42 0.93 -6.55
N LYS A 254 3.99 2.16 -6.23
CA LYS A 254 2.66 2.44 -5.65
C LYS A 254 1.54 2.06 -6.63
N SER A 255 1.57 2.64 -7.83
CA SER A 255 0.57 2.38 -8.87
C SER A 255 0.62 0.94 -9.37
N LEU A 256 1.81 0.34 -9.47
CA LEU A 256 1.97 -1.08 -9.81
C LEU A 256 1.32 -2.01 -8.79
N ALA A 257 1.52 -1.76 -7.50
CA ALA A 257 0.93 -2.57 -6.44
C ALA A 257 -0.62 -2.47 -6.49
N ILE A 258 -1.16 -1.27 -6.76
CA ILE A 258 -2.61 -1.07 -6.97
C ILE A 258 -3.11 -1.84 -8.19
N VAL A 259 -2.43 -1.76 -9.34
CA VAL A 259 -2.80 -2.51 -10.55
C VAL A 259 -2.85 -4.02 -10.26
N PHE A 260 -1.86 -4.55 -9.56
CA PHE A 260 -1.86 -5.98 -9.21
C PHE A 260 -2.92 -6.34 -8.15
N ARG A 261 -3.29 -5.41 -7.26
CA ARG A 261 -4.45 -5.58 -6.38
C ARG A 261 -5.76 -5.64 -7.19
N VAL A 262 -5.91 -4.85 -8.25
CA VAL A 262 -7.06 -4.95 -9.17
C VAL A 262 -7.05 -6.30 -9.89
N ILE A 263 -5.90 -6.72 -10.42
CA ILE A 263 -5.76 -8.01 -11.13
C ILE A 263 -6.11 -9.20 -10.23
N HIS A 264 -5.64 -9.21 -8.97
CA HIS A 264 -5.77 -10.36 -8.09
C HIS A 264 -6.98 -10.32 -7.16
N ASN A 265 -7.70 -9.19 -7.13
CA ASN A 265 -8.73 -8.90 -6.13
C ASN A 265 -8.25 -8.95 -4.66
N LYS A 266 -6.94 -9.05 -4.44
CA LYS A 266 -6.25 -9.09 -3.13
C LYS A 266 -4.82 -8.62 -3.26
N TRP A 267 -4.22 -8.22 -2.15
CA TRP A 267 -2.77 -7.99 -2.05
C TRP A 267 -2.05 -9.31 -1.88
N ILE A 268 -1.04 -9.56 -2.72
CA ILE A 268 -0.35 -10.85 -2.72
C ILE A 268 1.05 -10.72 -2.12
N LEU A 269 1.23 -11.35 -0.96
CA LEU A 269 2.54 -11.57 -0.35
C LEU A 269 3.16 -12.87 -0.90
N LYS A 270 4.32 -12.77 -1.54
CA LYS A 270 5.07 -13.93 -2.04
C LYS A 270 6.18 -14.29 -1.06
N ILE A 271 6.10 -15.49 -0.48
CA ILE A 271 7.07 -16.01 0.49
C ILE A 271 7.87 -17.16 -0.14
N PRO A 272 9.21 -17.21 -0.04
CA PRO A 272 9.99 -18.32 -0.56
C PRO A 272 9.55 -19.67 0.02
N LYS A 273 9.25 -20.63 -0.85
CA LYS A 273 8.94 -22.01 -0.45
C LYS A 273 10.19 -22.62 0.20
N GLN A 274 10.05 -23.24 1.36
CA GLN A 274 11.14 -23.92 2.08
C GLN A 274 10.91 -25.44 2.09
N PRO A 275 11.96 -26.26 2.25
CA PRO A 275 13.37 -25.86 2.43
C PRO A 275 14.05 -25.45 1.12
N LEU A 276 14.84 -24.39 1.16
CA LEU A 276 15.85 -24.07 0.13
C LEU A 276 17.24 -24.54 0.59
N GLN A 277 18.15 -24.76 -0.35
CA GLN A 277 19.54 -25.09 -0.05
C GLN A 277 20.42 -23.85 0.13
N GLY A 278 21.57 -24.01 0.78
CA GLY A 278 22.57 -22.95 0.98
C GLY A 278 22.03 -21.75 1.77
N LEU A 279 22.43 -20.55 1.37
CA LEU A 279 21.99 -19.30 2.02
C LEU A 279 20.47 -19.12 1.95
N GLY A 280 19.78 -19.66 0.95
CA GLY A 280 18.33 -19.51 0.82
C GLY A 280 17.51 -20.14 1.95
N TYR A 281 18.09 -21.09 2.69
CA TYR A 281 17.42 -21.80 3.78
C TYR A 281 16.84 -20.83 4.83
N HIS A 282 15.63 -21.15 5.30
CA HIS A 282 14.95 -20.39 6.36
C HIS A 282 13.99 -21.32 7.12
N LYS A 283 13.82 -21.09 8.44
CA LYS A 283 12.94 -21.89 9.31
C LYS A 283 11.45 -21.51 9.23
N ASN A 284 11.08 -20.63 8.31
CA ASN A 284 9.76 -19.98 8.23
C ASN A 284 9.24 -19.40 9.56
N ASP A 285 10.14 -18.88 10.40
CA ASP A 285 9.79 -18.09 11.57
C ASP A 285 9.77 -16.59 11.24
N SER A 286 9.65 -15.74 12.26
CA SER A 286 9.84 -14.30 12.12
C SER A 286 8.83 -13.67 11.13
N TYR A 287 9.24 -12.82 10.18
CA TYR A 287 8.33 -12.19 9.22
C TYR A 287 7.44 -13.18 8.47
N ARG A 288 7.96 -14.34 8.09
CA ARG A 288 7.20 -15.32 7.29
C ARG A 288 6.05 -15.92 8.07
N GLU A 289 6.18 -16.00 9.38
CA GLU A 289 5.12 -16.36 10.31
C GLU A 289 4.12 -15.20 10.47
N LEU A 290 4.59 -13.96 10.56
CA LEU A 290 3.73 -12.75 10.60
C LEU A 290 2.90 -12.57 9.31
N ALA A 291 3.48 -12.83 8.14
CA ALA A 291 2.77 -12.73 6.84
C ALA A 291 1.58 -13.71 6.77
N LEU A 292 1.73 -14.91 7.35
CA LEU A 292 0.63 -15.87 7.46
C LEU A 292 -0.47 -15.34 8.40
N LEU A 293 -0.10 -14.74 9.54
CA LEU A 293 -1.06 -14.13 10.45
C LEU A 293 -1.79 -12.94 9.81
N MET A 294 -1.10 -12.09 9.06
CA MET A 294 -1.71 -10.99 8.30
C MET A 294 -2.77 -11.50 7.32
N LYS A 295 -2.49 -12.58 6.59
CA LYS A 295 -3.48 -13.26 5.73
C LYS A 295 -4.68 -13.78 6.53
N ILE A 296 -4.45 -14.38 7.69
CA ILE A 296 -5.53 -14.94 8.52
C ILE A 296 -6.44 -13.83 9.05
N ASN A 297 -5.86 -12.68 9.42
CA ASN A 297 -6.57 -11.58 10.06
C ASN A 297 -7.09 -10.51 9.08
N ASN A 298 -6.78 -10.61 7.79
CA ASN A 298 -7.23 -9.65 6.78
C ASN A 298 -7.66 -10.34 5.48
N ASN A 299 -8.94 -10.16 5.12
CA ASN A 299 -9.55 -10.81 3.94
C ASN A 299 -9.05 -10.26 2.60
N ASP A 300 -8.48 -9.05 2.60
CA ASP A 300 -7.93 -8.35 1.43
C ASP A 300 -6.48 -8.76 1.14
N VAL A 301 -5.88 -9.62 1.99
CA VAL A 301 -4.51 -10.12 1.84
C VAL A 301 -4.54 -11.61 1.51
N ASP A 302 -3.68 -12.01 0.60
CA ASP A 302 -3.32 -13.40 0.41
C ASP A 302 -1.79 -13.58 0.46
N MET A 303 -1.38 -14.81 0.69
CA MET A 303 0.01 -15.22 0.77
C MET A 303 0.19 -16.49 -0.05
N ILE A 304 1.11 -16.44 -1.01
CA ILE A 304 1.47 -17.55 -1.87
C ILE A 304 2.96 -17.89 -1.70
N TYR A 305 3.30 -19.15 -1.98
CA TYR A 305 4.69 -19.59 -1.97
C TYR A 305 5.35 -19.39 -3.34
N ASN A 306 6.57 -18.84 -3.35
CA ASN A 306 7.39 -18.66 -4.54
C ASN A 306 8.55 -19.67 -4.54
N THR A 307 8.71 -20.44 -5.60
CA THR A 307 9.80 -21.41 -5.75
C THR A 307 11.05 -20.83 -6.43
N ASN A 308 10.95 -19.63 -7.00
CA ASN A 308 11.96 -19.05 -7.89
C ASN A 308 12.69 -17.85 -7.25
N SER A 309 12.51 -17.62 -5.95
CA SER A 309 13.12 -16.50 -5.23
C SER A 309 13.55 -16.93 -3.84
N VAL A 310 14.65 -16.34 -3.35
CA VAL A 310 15.08 -16.48 -1.93
C VAL A 310 14.54 -15.36 -1.03
N HIS A 311 13.91 -14.34 -1.64
CA HIS A 311 13.40 -13.12 -1.02
C HIS A 311 11.87 -13.11 -0.91
N CYS A 312 11.37 -12.35 0.07
CA CYS A 312 9.94 -12.07 0.17
C CYS A 312 9.56 -10.86 -0.69
N TRP A 313 8.35 -10.86 -1.24
CA TRP A 313 7.85 -9.78 -2.09
C TRP A 313 6.40 -9.43 -1.78
N LEU A 314 6.07 -8.14 -1.93
CA LEU A 314 4.70 -7.71 -2.24
C LEU A 314 4.60 -7.55 -3.76
N GLU A 315 3.63 -8.25 -4.36
CA GLU A 315 3.45 -8.27 -5.81
C GLU A 315 3.11 -6.86 -6.36
N PRO A 316 3.66 -6.45 -7.52
CA PRO A 316 4.52 -7.22 -8.43
C PRO A 316 6.00 -7.27 -8.06
N ASN A 317 6.55 -6.19 -7.50
CA ASN A 317 8.00 -6.04 -7.40
C ASN A 317 8.45 -5.10 -6.26
N ILE A 318 7.74 -5.12 -5.14
CA ILE A 318 8.20 -4.51 -3.89
C ILE A 318 8.96 -5.59 -3.11
N LEU A 319 10.29 -5.48 -3.03
CA LEU A 319 11.11 -6.45 -2.30
C LEU A 319 11.01 -6.16 -0.81
N THR A 320 10.50 -7.12 -0.05
CA THR A 320 10.36 -7.00 1.41
C THR A 320 11.48 -7.80 2.09
N TYR A 321 12.60 -7.14 2.41
CA TYR A 321 13.85 -7.80 2.82
C TYR A 321 13.81 -8.28 4.28
N ASP A 322 13.62 -9.59 4.47
CA ASP A 322 13.42 -10.24 5.77
C ASP A 322 14.69 -10.79 6.43
N ARG A 323 15.87 -10.48 5.86
CA ARG A 323 17.16 -11.05 6.27
C ARG A 323 17.94 -10.12 7.21
N PRO A 324 18.80 -10.67 8.08
CA PRO A 324 19.48 -9.89 9.11
C PRO A 324 20.62 -9.01 8.59
N THR A 325 21.31 -9.43 7.52
CA THR A 325 22.45 -8.71 6.91
C THR A 325 22.35 -8.82 5.39
N LEU A 326 23.21 -8.10 4.67
CA LEU A 326 23.17 -8.03 3.20
C LEU A 326 23.69 -9.29 2.47
N GLN A 327 24.11 -10.33 3.19
CA GLN A 327 24.70 -11.55 2.59
C GLN A 327 23.76 -12.30 1.63
N TRP A 328 22.45 -12.07 1.75
CA TRP A 328 21.43 -12.69 0.90
C TRP A 328 21.10 -11.87 -0.34
N LEU A 329 21.60 -10.64 -0.46
CA LEU A 329 21.35 -9.82 -1.64
C LEU A 329 21.91 -10.52 -2.89
N ASN A 330 21.13 -10.48 -3.96
CA ASN A 330 21.47 -11.06 -5.24
C ASN A 330 20.85 -10.21 -6.38
N ASN A 331 21.04 -10.64 -7.62
CA ASN A 331 20.58 -9.88 -8.79
C ASN A 331 19.04 -9.76 -8.91
N GLU A 332 18.25 -10.44 -8.08
CA GLU A 332 16.79 -10.29 -8.08
C GLU A 332 16.37 -8.85 -7.72
N ILE A 333 17.20 -8.12 -6.97
CA ILE A 333 16.96 -6.72 -6.58
C ILE A 333 16.79 -5.82 -7.80
N ASN A 334 17.43 -6.11 -8.92
CA ASN A 334 17.28 -5.33 -10.16
C ASN A 334 15.82 -5.28 -10.66
N ASN A 335 15.03 -6.30 -10.32
CA ASN A 335 13.62 -6.37 -10.67
C ASN A 335 12.74 -5.55 -9.73
N ALA A 336 13.25 -5.12 -8.57
CA ALA A 336 12.48 -4.39 -7.57
C ALA A 336 12.21 -2.94 -8.01
N SER A 337 10.97 -2.48 -7.84
CA SER A 337 10.65 -1.05 -7.96
C SER A 337 10.96 -0.27 -6.68
N THR A 338 10.94 -0.96 -5.55
CA THR A 338 11.44 -0.46 -4.27
C THR A 338 11.85 -1.63 -3.39
N LEU A 339 12.75 -1.39 -2.45
CA LEU A 339 13.24 -2.36 -1.48
C LEU A 339 12.94 -1.84 -0.07
N LEU A 340 12.21 -2.62 0.72
CA LEU A 340 11.89 -2.34 2.10
C LEU A 340 12.82 -3.15 3.03
N ILE A 341 13.65 -2.47 3.84
CA ILE A 341 14.61 -3.14 4.74
C ILE A 341 14.04 -3.36 6.14
N GLY A 342 13.91 -4.64 6.56
CA GLY A 342 13.38 -5.00 7.87
C GLY A 342 14.40 -4.84 9.00
N ASN A 343 15.48 -5.63 8.99
CA ASN A 343 16.49 -5.70 10.06
C ASN A 343 17.72 -4.78 9.84
N GLY A 344 17.72 -4.00 8.76
CA GLY A 344 18.82 -3.10 8.40
C GLY A 344 18.64 -1.68 8.96
N ASP A 345 19.75 -0.95 9.01
CA ASP A 345 19.81 0.49 9.21
C ASP A 345 19.86 1.18 7.84
N ILE A 346 18.91 2.10 7.59
CA ILE A 346 18.82 2.82 6.32
C ILE A 346 20.08 3.66 6.06
N ASN A 347 20.75 4.11 7.12
CA ASN A 347 21.95 4.94 7.04
C ASN A 347 23.23 4.13 6.81
N LYS A 348 23.19 2.80 6.99
CA LYS A 348 24.32 1.89 6.79
C LYS A 348 24.01 0.92 5.65
N GLU A 349 23.24 -0.13 5.92
CA GLU A 349 22.87 -1.14 4.93
C GLU A 349 22.06 -0.53 3.77
N GLY A 350 21.18 0.45 4.05
CA GLY A 350 20.41 1.14 3.00
C GLY A 350 21.29 1.91 2.02
N LYS A 351 22.31 2.63 2.52
CA LYS A 351 23.29 3.33 1.67
C LYS A 351 24.16 2.35 0.88
N GLU A 352 24.55 1.23 1.48
CA GLU A 352 25.30 0.20 0.78
C GLU A 352 24.50 -0.38 -0.39
N ILE A 353 23.21 -0.67 -0.19
CA ILE A 353 22.31 -1.11 -1.27
C ILE A 353 22.22 -0.03 -2.34
N ALA A 354 21.96 1.22 -1.96
CA ALA A 354 21.82 2.32 -2.92
C ALA A 354 23.10 2.54 -3.75
N ASN A 355 24.30 2.32 -3.18
CA ASN A 355 25.56 2.42 -3.90
C ASN A 355 25.75 1.30 -4.93
N HIS A 356 25.31 0.07 -4.63
CA HIS A 356 25.41 -1.07 -5.56
C HIS A 356 24.27 -1.10 -6.58
N PHE A 357 23.11 -0.53 -6.23
CA PHE A 357 21.89 -0.55 -7.03
C PHE A 357 21.30 0.87 -7.13
N SER A 358 22.00 1.75 -7.86
CA SER A 358 21.75 3.21 -7.91
C SER A 358 20.33 3.65 -8.27
N ASN A 359 19.57 2.82 -8.98
CA ASN A 359 18.18 3.12 -9.36
C ASN A 359 17.13 2.52 -8.41
N THR A 360 17.55 1.88 -7.32
CA THR A 360 16.63 1.23 -6.36
C THR A 360 16.27 2.19 -5.25
N ASN A 361 14.98 2.48 -5.12
CA ASN A 361 14.44 3.20 -3.97
C ASN A 361 14.44 2.28 -2.73
N VAL A 362 15.28 2.57 -1.74
CA VAL A 362 15.39 1.81 -0.50
C VAL A 362 14.67 2.56 0.62
N LYS A 363 13.77 1.90 1.34
CA LYS A 363 13.02 2.49 2.46
C LYS A 363 13.08 1.62 3.72
N PRO A 364 12.98 2.23 4.91
CA PRO A 364 12.69 1.51 6.14
C PRO A 364 11.42 0.66 6.02
N TRP A 365 11.38 -0.45 6.74
CA TRP A 365 10.22 -1.34 6.80
C TRP A 365 9.77 -1.62 8.24
N ILE A 366 8.73 -2.44 8.37
CA ILE A 366 8.31 -2.98 9.66
C ILE A 366 9.37 -3.96 10.19
N PHE A 367 9.24 -4.32 11.46
CA PHE A 367 10.06 -5.35 12.09
C PHE A 367 9.20 -6.26 12.97
N TRP A 368 9.69 -7.43 13.33
CA TRP A 368 8.85 -8.53 13.83
C TRP A 368 9.51 -9.33 14.97
N PRO A 369 8.69 -9.94 15.86
CA PRO A 369 9.14 -10.92 16.82
C PRO A 369 9.78 -12.14 16.17
N ARG A 370 10.52 -12.92 16.94
CA ARG A 370 11.08 -14.19 16.44
C ARG A 370 9.99 -15.25 16.20
N LYS A 371 8.96 -15.29 17.05
CA LYS A 371 7.78 -16.17 16.93
C LYS A 371 6.46 -15.41 17.12
N PRO A 372 6.01 -14.68 16.09
CA PRO A 372 4.79 -13.89 16.16
C PRO A 372 3.55 -14.66 16.65
N MET A 373 3.31 -15.90 16.21
CA MET A 373 2.12 -16.67 16.63
C MET A 373 2.14 -17.02 18.11
N VAL A 374 3.32 -17.36 18.65
CA VAL A 374 3.45 -17.68 20.08
C VAL A 374 3.24 -16.42 20.91
N LEU A 375 3.84 -15.31 20.50
CA LEU A 375 3.71 -14.04 21.20
C LEU A 375 2.27 -13.53 21.18
N GLU A 376 1.61 -13.48 20.02
CA GLU A 376 0.21 -13.03 19.92
C GLU A 376 -0.75 -13.95 20.69
N LYS A 377 -0.47 -15.26 20.72
CA LYS A 377 -1.22 -16.21 21.57
C LYS A 377 -1.09 -15.84 23.05
N ILE A 378 0.12 -15.60 23.53
CA ILE A 378 0.36 -15.21 24.93
C ILE A 378 -0.32 -13.86 25.24
N LEU A 379 -0.23 -12.87 24.35
CA LEU A 379 -0.93 -11.60 24.54
C LEU A 379 -2.44 -11.77 24.62
N LYS A 380 -3.02 -12.60 23.74
CA LYS A 380 -4.46 -12.89 23.75
C LYS A 380 -4.90 -13.58 25.04
N GLU A 381 -4.10 -14.51 25.55
CA GLU A 381 -4.44 -15.32 26.73
C GLU A 381 -4.14 -14.63 28.06
N LYS A 382 -3.10 -13.79 28.11
CA LYS A 382 -2.55 -13.26 29.36
C LYS A 382 -2.42 -11.73 29.42
N GLY A 383 -2.56 -11.03 28.31
CA GLY A 383 -2.38 -9.58 28.23
C GLY A 383 -1.00 -9.11 28.71
N ILE A 384 -0.93 -7.84 29.09
CA ILE A 384 0.26 -7.20 29.70
C ILE A 384 0.17 -7.20 31.23
N THR A 385 1.29 -6.89 31.91
CA THR A 385 1.39 -6.82 33.38
C THR A 385 1.54 -5.38 33.84
N THR A 386 0.97 -5.02 35.00
CA THR A 386 1.15 -3.69 35.63
C THR A 386 2.58 -3.50 36.16
N TYR A 387 2.93 -2.29 36.59
CA TYR A 387 4.24 -2.01 37.17
C TYR A 387 4.50 -2.83 38.44
N ASP A 388 3.51 -2.92 39.34
CA ASP A 388 3.67 -3.55 40.66
C ASP A 388 3.67 -5.09 40.57
N ASP A 389 2.98 -5.65 39.57
CA ASP A 389 2.90 -7.10 39.36
C ASP A 389 4.14 -7.67 38.63
N ARG A 390 5.05 -6.82 38.14
CA ARG A 390 6.29 -7.23 37.49
C ARG A 390 7.35 -7.54 38.54
N THR A 391 7.73 -8.82 38.61
CA THR A 391 8.66 -9.35 39.62
C THR A 391 10.12 -9.18 39.25
N ILE A 392 10.43 -8.87 37.98
CA ILE A 392 11.80 -8.69 37.50
C ILE A 392 12.01 -7.20 37.19
N GLU A 393 12.99 -6.57 37.82
CA GLU A 393 13.27 -5.14 37.57
C GLU A 393 13.83 -4.95 36.15
N SER A 394 14.91 -5.66 35.81
CA SER A 394 15.56 -5.55 34.52
C SER A 394 16.11 -6.88 34.04
N ILE A 395 15.96 -7.17 32.74
CA ILE A 395 16.32 -8.47 32.18
C ILE A 395 17.19 -8.40 30.92
N PHE A 396 18.05 -9.41 30.74
CA PHE A 396 18.61 -9.77 29.44
C PHE A 396 18.63 -11.29 29.28
N ILE A 397 18.02 -11.79 28.20
CA ILE A 397 18.15 -13.19 27.79
C ILE A 397 18.66 -13.24 26.36
N GLY A 398 19.90 -13.67 26.16
CA GLY A 398 20.57 -13.75 24.87
C GLY A 398 21.29 -15.07 24.65
N ASN A 399 21.65 -15.32 23.39
CA ASN A 399 22.47 -16.45 22.98
C ASN A 399 23.51 -15.99 21.96
N ILE A 400 24.79 -16.27 22.20
CA ILE A 400 25.88 -15.95 21.28
C ILE A 400 26.05 -17.13 20.33
N GLU A 401 25.65 -16.93 19.07
CA GLU A 401 25.68 -17.92 18.00
C GLU A 401 26.78 -17.66 16.98
N ASN A 402 27.33 -16.44 16.94
CA ASN A 402 28.38 -16.05 16.01
C ASN A 402 29.27 -14.91 16.57
N ASP A 403 30.41 -14.67 15.90
CA ASP A 403 31.42 -13.71 16.32
C ASP A 403 30.92 -12.26 16.32
N VAL A 404 30.00 -11.92 15.41
CA VAL A 404 29.37 -10.58 15.37
C VAL A 404 28.60 -10.35 16.67
N GLN A 405 27.76 -11.31 17.08
CA GLN A 405 27.05 -11.23 18.34
C GLN A 405 28.00 -11.25 19.55
N ASN A 406 29.08 -12.02 19.49
CA ASN A 406 30.08 -12.07 20.57
C ASN A 406 30.69 -10.68 20.81
N LYS A 407 31.05 -9.97 19.73
CA LYS A 407 31.62 -8.61 19.79
C LYS A 407 30.76 -7.62 20.59
N TYR A 408 29.43 -7.74 20.49
CA TYR A 408 28.50 -6.82 21.15
C TYR A 408 27.97 -7.33 22.50
N ARG A 409 28.32 -8.55 22.92
CA ARG A 409 27.73 -9.20 24.12
C ARG A 409 28.75 -9.70 25.15
N ASP A 410 29.97 -10.02 24.73
CA ASP A 410 30.99 -10.68 25.57
C ASP A 410 31.74 -9.70 26.48
N ASN A 411 31.63 -8.39 26.26
CA ASN A 411 32.58 -7.40 26.78
C ASN A 411 31.97 -6.37 27.74
N SER A 412 30.91 -6.73 28.46
CA SER A 412 30.13 -5.77 29.21
C SER A 412 29.58 -6.35 30.50
N SER A 413 29.86 -5.66 31.61
CA SER A 413 29.48 -6.02 32.98
C SER A 413 27.96 -5.84 33.25
N TRP A 414 27.11 -6.09 32.25
CA TRP A 414 25.65 -5.96 32.36
C TRP A 414 25.06 -6.89 33.41
N GLU A 415 25.65 -8.07 33.60
CA GLU A 415 25.23 -9.03 34.63
C GLU A 415 25.29 -8.46 36.05
N ASN A 416 26.16 -7.46 36.29
CA ASN A 416 26.32 -6.81 37.60
C ASN A 416 25.23 -5.78 37.91
N VAL A 417 24.39 -5.45 36.93
CA VAL A 417 23.39 -4.37 37.03
C VAL A 417 21.98 -4.80 36.69
N LEU A 418 21.81 -5.93 36.01
CA LEU A 418 20.52 -6.49 35.64
C LEU A 418 19.97 -7.39 36.76
N GLY A 419 18.66 -7.31 37.00
CA GLY A 419 17.98 -8.20 37.95
C GLY A 419 18.02 -9.67 37.51
N GLU A 420 17.91 -9.92 36.20
CA GLU A 420 18.05 -11.25 35.63
C GLU A 420 18.91 -11.22 34.34
N TYR A 421 20.01 -11.98 34.32
CA TYR A 421 20.92 -12.06 33.18
C TYR A 421 21.19 -13.50 32.77
N HIS A 422 20.91 -13.81 31.51
CA HIS A 422 21.25 -15.10 30.89
C HIS A 422 21.83 -14.87 29.50
N CYS A 423 23.11 -15.17 29.32
CA CYS A 423 23.76 -15.14 28.01
C CYS A 423 24.45 -16.49 27.77
N THR A 424 23.82 -17.36 26.97
CA THR A 424 24.37 -18.67 26.62
C THR A 424 25.27 -18.59 25.39
N LYS A 425 26.14 -19.59 25.18
CA LYS A 425 26.96 -19.74 23.98
C LYS A 425 26.59 -21.02 23.23
N GLY A 426 26.54 -20.98 21.90
CA GLY A 426 26.28 -22.15 21.04
C GLY A 426 24.79 -22.38 20.72
N SER A 427 24.41 -23.63 20.48
CA SER A 427 23.08 -23.99 19.94
C SER A 427 22.03 -24.38 21.00
N LYS A 428 22.42 -24.46 22.27
CA LYS A 428 21.50 -24.79 23.38
C LYS A 428 20.95 -23.51 24.00
N HIS A 429 19.65 -23.30 23.86
CA HIS A 429 18.92 -22.24 24.57
C HIS A 429 18.55 -22.69 25.98
N LYS A 430 18.68 -21.79 26.96
CA LYS A 430 18.33 -22.05 28.36
C LYS A 430 16.83 -22.19 28.60
N PHE A 431 16.03 -21.47 27.84
CA PHE A 431 14.57 -21.43 27.96
C PHE A 431 13.90 -21.85 26.66
N SER A 432 12.73 -22.47 26.74
CA SER A 432 11.81 -22.52 25.61
C SER A 432 11.38 -21.10 25.22
N HIS A 433 10.88 -20.93 23.99
CA HIS A 433 10.50 -19.59 23.53
C HIS A 433 9.31 -19.02 24.33
N SER A 434 8.39 -19.86 24.80
CA SER A 434 7.27 -19.42 25.66
C SER A 434 7.78 -18.93 27.03
N GLU A 435 8.68 -19.68 27.68
CA GLU A 435 9.29 -19.26 28.95
C GLU A 435 10.07 -17.96 28.79
N TYR A 436 10.82 -17.80 27.69
CA TYR A 436 11.49 -16.55 27.35
C TYR A 436 10.51 -15.37 27.28
N LEU A 437 9.41 -15.50 26.52
CA LEU A 437 8.42 -14.43 26.39
C LEU A 437 7.70 -14.12 27.72
N MET A 438 7.42 -15.14 28.54
CA MET A 438 6.85 -14.93 29.88
C MET A 438 7.80 -14.14 30.78
N LYS A 439 9.11 -14.42 30.73
CA LYS A 439 10.10 -13.63 31.48
C LYS A 439 10.14 -12.17 31.02
N LEU A 440 10.05 -11.92 29.71
CA LEU A 440 9.98 -10.55 29.20
C LEU A 440 8.74 -9.82 29.74
N ARG A 441 7.59 -10.51 29.77
CA ARG A 441 6.31 -10.00 30.31
C ARG A 441 6.35 -9.71 31.82
N GLU A 442 7.17 -10.44 32.57
CA GLU A 442 7.37 -10.28 34.02
C GLU A 442 8.37 -9.17 34.37
N SER A 443 9.07 -8.61 33.37
CA SER A 443 10.14 -7.62 33.56
C SER A 443 9.66 -6.19 33.39
N LYS A 444 10.17 -5.22 34.15
CA LYS A 444 9.87 -3.78 33.92
C LYS A 444 10.72 -3.20 32.79
N TYR A 445 11.99 -3.58 32.73
CA TYR A 445 12.94 -3.15 31.71
C TYR A 445 13.61 -4.35 31.04
N GLY A 446 13.96 -4.23 29.76
CA GLY A 446 14.73 -5.24 29.04
C GLY A 446 15.87 -4.64 28.24
N LEU A 447 17.10 -5.11 28.49
CA LEU A 447 18.27 -4.66 27.74
C LEU A 447 18.25 -5.25 26.33
N CYS A 448 18.41 -4.39 25.33
CA CYS A 448 18.52 -4.69 23.92
C CYS A 448 19.94 -4.43 23.46
N LEU A 449 20.67 -5.53 23.19
CA LEU A 449 21.98 -5.48 22.56
C LEU A 449 21.84 -5.89 21.10
N ARG A 450 22.72 -5.35 20.24
CA ARG A 450 22.72 -5.63 18.81
C ARG A 450 22.73 -7.14 18.53
N GLY A 451 21.93 -7.53 17.56
CA GLY A 451 21.82 -8.91 17.09
C GLY A 451 22.89 -9.22 16.05
N TYR A 452 22.56 -10.16 15.17
CA TYR A 452 23.34 -10.39 13.96
C TYR A 452 23.11 -9.29 12.91
N GLY A 453 21.90 -8.73 12.86
CA GLY A 453 21.56 -7.53 12.11
C GLY A 453 21.67 -6.24 12.94
N SER A 454 21.19 -5.14 12.37
CA SER A 454 21.23 -3.82 13.01
C SER A 454 20.09 -3.60 14.00
N LYS A 455 19.03 -4.42 13.95
CA LYS A 455 17.92 -4.42 14.92
C LYS A 455 17.92 -5.68 15.79
N CYS A 456 17.13 -5.67 16.86
CA CYS A 456 17.01 -6.80 17.78
C CYS A 456 15.54 -7.20 17.95
N HIS A 457 15.20 -8.48 17.69
CA HIS A 457 13.83 -8.98 17.86
C HIS A 457 13.25 -8.66 19.25
N ARG A 458 14.12 -8.61 20.26
CA ARG A 458 13.75 -8.31 21.64
C ARG A 458 13.08 -6.95 21.79
N GLU A 459 13.43 -5.95 20.98
CA GLU A 459 12.83 -4.61 21.06
C GLU A 459 11.32 -4.70 20.92
N VAL A 460 10.86 -5.29 19.82
CA VAL A 460 9.43 -5.45 19.55
C VAL A 460 8.77 -6.49 20.44
N GLU A 461 9.50 -7.51 20.91
CA GLU A 461 8.98 -8.51 21.87
C GLU A 461 8.76 -7.91 23.27
N LEU A 462 9.63 -7.00 23.74
CA LEU A 462 9.46 -6.27 24.99
C LEU A 462 8.28 -5.29 24.88
N MET A 463 8.26 -4.49 23.80
CA MET A 463 7.21 -3.52 23.56
C MET A 463 5.83 -4.18 23.48
N ALA A 464 5.74 -5.37 22.90
CA ALA A 464 4.52 -6.17 22.85
C ALA A 464 3.90 -6.42 24.24
N PHE A 465 4.73 -6.58 25.27
CA PHE A 465 4.27 -6.78 26.64
C PHE A 465 4.23 -5.49 27.47
N GLY A 466 4.48 -4.32 26.86
CA GLY A 466 4.63 -3.06 27.59
C GLY A 466 5.89 -3.01 28.48
N THR A 467 6.86 -3.90 28.24
CA THR A 467 8.17 -3.85 28.92
C THR A 467 9.04 -2.83 28.22
N ILE A 468 9.73 -1.97 28.97
CA ILE A 468 10.50 -0.87 28.36
C ILE A 468 11.85 -1.38 27.85
N PRO A 469 12.13 -1.25 26.53
CA PRO A 469 13.45 -1.52 25.99
C PRO A 469 14.47 -0.50 26.50
N ILE A 470 15.62 -0.99 26.95
CA ILE A 470 16.83 -0.19 27.14
C ILE A 470 17.80 -0.58 26.02
N VAL A 471 18.07 0.34 25.09
CA VAL A 471 18.89 0.07 23.90
C VAL A 471 20.29 0.67 24.04
N THR A 472 21.28 0.06 23.39
CA THR A 472 22.60 0.66 23.21
C THR A 472 22.67 1.39 21.86
N ASN A 473 23.62 2.32 21.69
CA ASN A 473 23.80 3.10 20.45
C ASN A 473 24.02 2.25 19.18
N GLU A 474 24.35 0.97 19.34
CA GLU A 474 24.58 0.05 18.22
C GLU A 474 23.29 -0.56 17.66
N VAL A 475 22.16 -0.38 18.35
CA VAL A 475 20.86 -0.90 17.91
C VAL A 475 20.10 0.19 17.15
N SER A 476 19.70 -0.13 15.92
CA SER A 476 19.00 0.82 15.06
C SER A 476 17.52 0.92 15.44
N VAL A 477 17.12 2.05 16.02
CA VAL A 477 15.75 2.37 16.44
C VAL A 477 15.04 3.40 15.53
N ASP A 478 15.82 4.07 14.68
CA ASP A 478 15.31 5.08 13.74
C ASP A 478 14.90 4.48 12.39
N SER A 479 15.45 3.33 12.01
CA SER A 479 15.22 2.70 10.70
C SER A 479 13.95 1.84 10.66
N TYR A 480 12.93 2.20 11.43
CA TYR A 480 11.60 1.61 11.37
C TYR A 480 10.72 2.45 10.45
N MET A 481 9.71 1.82 9.84
CA MET A 481 8.70 2.54 9.07
C MET A 481 7.98 3.62 9.92
N GLU A 482 7.77 3.33 11.20
CA GLU A 482 7.47 4.32 12.25
C GLU A 482 8.64 4.33 13.25
N PRO A 483 9.56 5.32 13.19
CA PRO A 483 10.71 5.39 14.09
C PRO A 483 10.31 5.38 15.58
N LEU A 484 11.12 4.73 16.41
CA LEU A 484 10.93 4.77 17.85
C LEU A 484 11.39 6.11 18.43
N LYS A 485 10.84 6.53 19.57
CA LYS A 485 11.15 7.80 20.22
C LYS A 485 11.75 7.55 21.60
N GLU A 486 12.91 8.14 21.89
CA GLU A 486 13.55 8.05 23.21
C GLU A 486 12.64 8.67 24.29
N ASN A 487 12.63 8.08 25.49
CA ASN A 487 11.77 8.45 26.63
C ASN A 487 10.26 8.33 26.35
N VAL A 488 9.88 7.71 25.23
CA VAL A 488 8.50 7.35 24.91
C VAL A 488 8.40 5.85 24.68
N HIS A 489 9.23 5.31 23.78
CA HIS A 489 9.24 3.90 23.40
C HIS A 489 10.47 3.14 23.93
N TYR A 490 11.54 3.83 24.33
CA TYR A 490 12.77 3.20 24.82
C TYR A 490 13.60 4.16 25.67
N LEU A 491 14.57 3.63 26.41
CA LEU A 491 15.66 4.38 27.05
C LEU A 491 16.99 4.01 26.42
N ILE A 492 17.93 4.94 26.37
CA ILE A 492 19.29 4.67 25.87
C ILE A 492 20.28 4.52 27.04
N ALA A 493 21.12 3.49 26.99
CA ALA A 493 22.22 3.30 27.93
C ALA A 493 23.39 2.59 27.25
N ASN A 494 24.59 3.15 27.36
CA ASN A 494 25.81 2.64 26.74
C ASN A 494 26.79 2.04 27.75
N SER A 495 26.48 2.12 29.04
CA SER A 495 27.24 1.49 30.11
C SER A 495 26.32 0.93 31.21
N PRO A 496 26.81 -0.03 32.02
CA PRO A 496 26.04 -0.56 33.15
C PRO A 496 25.63 0.52 34.17
N ASP A 497 26.46 1.55 34.37
CA ASP A 497 26.16 2.66 35.27
C ASP A 497 25.06 3.56 34.71
N GLU A 498 25.11 3.89 33.42
CA GLU A 498 24.02 4.62 32.73
C GLU A 498 22.71 3.85 32.81
N LEU A 499 22.72 2.52 32.66
CA LEU A 499 21.51 1.71 32.78
C LEU A 499 20.91 1.81 34.18
N LYS A 500 21.73 1.70 35.23
CA LYS A 500 21.29 1.88 36.62
C LYS A 500 20.70 3.27 36.82
N GLU A 501 21.38 4.30 36.33
CA GLU A 501 20.92 5.69 36.41
C GLU A 501 19.56 5.87 35.73
N LYS A 502 19.40 5.37 34.50
CA LYS A 502 18.17 5.47 33.72
C LYS A 502 16.99 4.77 34.40
N ILE A 503 17.21 3.61 35.03
CA ILE A 503 16.16 2.90 35.78
C ILE A 503 15.81 3.70 37.05
N ASN A 504 16.79 4.11 37.84
CA ASN A 504 16.54 4.80 39.11
C ASN A 504 15.87 6.17 38.93
N ASN A 505 16.16 6.86 37.83
CA ASN A 505 15.62 8.18 37.52
C ASN A 505 14.28 8.12 36.76
N ASN A 506 13.81 6.93 36.38
CA ASN A 506 12.53 6.78 35.71
C ASN A 506 11.43 6.51 36.75
N SER A 507 10.57 7.51 36.98
CA SER A 507 9.47 7.38 37.93
C SER A 507 8.47 6.31 37.47
N LYS A 508 7.72 5.73 38.42
CA LYS A 508 6.65 4.78 38.11
C LYS A 508 5.64 5.36 37.10
N GLU A 509 5.23 6.61 37.29
CA GLU A 509 4.28 7.30 36.39
C GLU A 509 4.84 7.44 34.97
N HIS A 510 6.12 7.79 34.84
CA HIS A 510 6.76 7.89 33.54
C HIS A 510 6.91 6.51 32.89
N TRP A 511 7.30 5.48 33.65
CA TRP A 511 7.34 4.09 33.18
C TRP A 511 5.97 3.62 32.67
N GLU A 512 4.89 3.88 33.41
CA GLU A 512 3.53 3.47 33.03
C GLU A 512 3.10 4.14 31.72
N THR A 513 3.46 5.41 31.54
CA THR A 513 3.26 6.12 30.27
C THR A 513 4.05 5.45 29.15
N MET A 514 5.35 5.23 29.32
CA MET A 514 6.17 4.56 28.30
C MET A 514 5.66 3.14 27.99
N SER A 515 5.17 2.41 29.00
CA SER A 515 4.68 1.04 28.87
C SER A 515 3.47 0.97 27.95
N ARG A 516 2.52 1.89 28.16
CA ARG A 516 1.37 2.08 27.28
C ARG A 516 1.81 2.44 25.86
N GLU A 517 2.69 3.42 25.69
CA GLU A 517 3.15 3.85 24.36
C GLU A 517 3.89 2.72 23.61
N CYS A 518 4.70 1.92 24.32
CA CYS A 518 5.35 0.73 23.77
C CYS A 518 4.33 -0.29 23.25
N TYR A 519 3.34 -0.61 24.09
CA TYR A 519 2.28 -1.55 23.74
C TYR A 519 1.47 -1.05 22.54
N GLU A 520 1.03 0.21 22.57
CA GLU A 520 0.28 0.81 21.48
C GLU A 520 1.07 0.87 20.17
N TRP A 521 2.35 1.22 20.23
CA TRP A 521 3.21 1.21 19.04
C TRP A 521 3.29 -0.20 18.44
N TYR A 522 3.48 -1.24 19.28
CA TYR A 522 3.50 -2.62 18.82
C TYR A 522 2.16 -3.04 18.20
N GLN A 523 1.04 -2.71 18.86
CA GLN A 523 -0.31 -3.03 18.37
C GLN A 523 -0.60 -2.38 17.00
N ARG A 524 -0.07 -1.18 16.74
CA ARG A 524 -0.26 -0.51 15.43
C ARG A 524 0.69 -1.02 14.34
N ASN A 525 1.95 -1.30 14.68
CA ASN A 525 3.01 -1.51 13.69
C ASN A 525 3.40 -2.98 13.47
N VAL A 526 3.05 -3.88 14.39
CA VAL A 526 3.59 -5.25 14.41
C VAL A 526 2.53 -6.31 14.66
N ASP A 527 1.53 -6.06 15.51
CA ASP A 527 0.41 -6.99 15.72
C ASP A 527 -0.29 -7.28 14.39
N SER A 528 -0.50 -8.57 14.10
CA SER A 528 -0.95 -9.01 12.78
C SER A 528 -2.32 -8.48 12.34
N LYS A 529 -3.15 -7.98 13.27
CA LYS A 529 -4.45 -7.37 12.92
C LYS A 529 -4.31 -5.99 12.29
N GLN A 530 -3.24 -5.26 12.61
CA GLN A 530 -3.04 -3.88 12.13
C GLN A 530 -1.78 -3.71 11.28
N ALA A 531 -0.77 -4.55 11.47
CA ALA A 531 0.52 -4.42 10.82
C ALA A 531 0.41 -4.35 9.29
N TRP A 532 -0.50 -5.14 8.69
CA TRP A 532 -0.76 -5.06 7.25
C TRP A 532 -1.27 -3.68 6.85
N ASN A 533 -2.35 -3.20 7.49
CA ASN A 533 -2.98 -1.94 7.14
C ASN A 533 -2.01 -0.76 7.28
N THR A 534 -1.25 -0.73 8.38
CA THR A 534 -0.19 0.26 8.60
C THR A 534 0.88 0.17 7.53
N MET A 535 1.37 -1.04 7.21
CA MET A 535 2.39 -1.24 6.19
C MET A 535 1.93 -0.76 4.81
N ILE A 536 0.76 -1.21 4.33
CA ILE A 536 0.30 -0.86 2.99
C ILE A 536 -0.10 0.61 2.88
N SER A 537 -0.70 1.20 3.92
CA SER A 537 -1.01 2.63 3.98
C SER A 537 0.25 3.47 3.84
N ARG A 538 1.33 3.13 4.56
CA ARG A 538 2.59 3.87 4.47
C ARG A 538 3.29 3.65 3.12
N ILE A 539 3.25 2.45 2.57
CA ILE A 539 3.78 2.18 1.22
C ILE A 539 3.10 3.07 0.17
N LEU A 540 1.77 3.20 0.21
CA LEU A 540 1.04 3.97 -0.79
C LEU A 540 1.10 5.48 -0.52
N TYR A 541 1.01 5.91 0.73
CA TYR A 541 0.70 7.31 1.04
C TYR A 541 1.82 8.10 1.70
N ASP A 542 2.88 7.46 2.19
CA ASP A 542 4.07 8.18 2.68
C ASP A 542 5.01 8.47 1.50
N ASN A 543 5.78 9.57 1.60
CA ASN A 543 6.69 10.02 0.55
C ASN A 543 7.97 9.18 0.48
#